data_AF-A0A7W1PYL6-F1
#
_entry.id   AF-A0A7W1PYL6-F1
#
_cell.length_a   1.000
_cell.length_b   1.000
_cell.length_c   1.000
_cell.angle_alpha   90.00
_cell.angle_beta   90.00
_cell.angle_gamma   90.00
#
_symmetry.space_group_name_H-M   'P 1'
#
loop_
_entity.id
_entity.type
_entity.pdbx_description
1 polymer ?
#
loop_
_entity_poly.entity_id
_entity_poly.type
_entity_poly.pdbx_seq_one_letter_code
_entity_poly.pdbx_strand_id
1 'polypeptide(L)' 'MSTTTTASAGRAQITARTLRTDRWWLPPLATVVGLGAWVLYATVRVFMQRWYFVPEHNYLSPFYSPCLSNG' A
#
# COMPACT_ATOMS: atom_id res chain seq x y z
N MET A 1 -52.33 -26.79 -25.48
CA MET A 1 -51.32 -26.38 -24.49
C MET A 1 -50.44 -25.34 -25.17
N SER A 2 -50.70 -24.06 -24.92
CA SER A 2 -50.08 -22.96 -25.66
C SER A 2 -48.71 -22.65 -25.08
N THR A 3 -47.65 -22.89 -25.84
CA THR A 3 -46.28 -22.50 -25.50
C THR A 3 -46.06 -21.04 -25.86
N THR A 4 -46.06 -20.15 -24.88
CA THR A 4 -45.68 -18.75 -25.07
C THR A 4 -44.16 -18.64 -25.00
N THR A 5 -43.50 -18.58 -26.14
CA THR A 5 -42.05 -18.32 -26.21
C THR A 5 -41.82 -16.84 -25.97
N THR A 6 -41.48 -16.43 -24.75
CA THR A 6 -41.04 -15.06 -24.46
C THR A 6 -39.78 -14.78 -25.28
N ALA A 7 -39.85 -13.85 -26.23
CA ALA A 7 -38.71 -13.41 -26.99
C ALA A 7 -37.62 -12.88 -26.05
N SER A 8 -36.39 -13.37 -26.17
CA SER A 8 -35.24 -12.88 -25.41
C SER A 8 -35.04 -11.39 -25.69
N ALA A 9 -35.07 -10.56 -24.65
CA ALA A 9 -34.76 -9.14 -24.78
C ALA A 9 -33.32 -9.00 -25.33
N GLY A 10 -33.16 -8.31 -26.45
CA GLY A 10 -31.84 -8.07 -27.06
C GLY A 10 -30.87 -7.39 -26.09
N ARG A 11 -29.56 -7.61 -26.25
CA ARG A 11 -28.53 -6.98 -25.41
C ARG A 11 -28.69 -5.46 -25.41
N ALA A 12 -28.74 -4.87 -24.21
CA ALA A 12 -28.77 -3.43 -24.02
C ALA A 12 -27.52 -2.76 -24.64
N GLN A 13 -27.72 -1.73 -25.46
CA GLN A 13 -26.64 -0.93 -26.02
C GLN A 13 -26.12 0.03 -24.95
N ILE A 14 -24.90 -0.19 -24.45
CA ILE A 14 -24.26 0.67 -23.47
C ILE A 14 -23.13 1.43 -24.16
N THR A 15 -23.31 2.74 -24.34
CA THR A 15 -22.32 3.63 -24.98
C THR A 15 -21.13 3.94 -24.06
N ALA A 16 -21.27 3.77 -22.74
CA ALA A 16 -20.26 4.12 -21.77
C ALA A 16 -19.05 3.15 -21.80
N ARG A 17 -17.83 3.71 -21.80
CA ARG A 17 -16.56 2.93 -21.84
C ARG A 17 -16.33 2.12 -20.57
N THR A 18 -16.69 2.66 -19.40
CA THR A 18 -16.64 1.95 -18.12
C THR A 18 -17.89 2.29 -17.31
N LEU A 19 -18.50 1.28 -16.68
CA LEU A 19 -19.68 1.47 -15.82
C LEU A 19 -19.31 1.58 -14.33
N ARG A 20 -18.01 1.57 -14.02
CA ARG A 20 -17.54 1.55 -12.65
C ARG A 20 -17.68 2.95 -12.02
N THR A 21 -18.61 3.09 -11.08
CA THR A 21 -18.91 4.36 -10.38
C THR A 21 -18.29 4.44 -8.99
N ASP A 22 -17.72 3.34 -8.49
CA ASP A 22 -17.10 3.26 -7.17
C ASP A 22 -15.66 3.77 -7.14
N ARG A 23 -15.20 4.13 -5.93
CA ARG A 23 -13.84 4.60 -5.65
C ARG A 23 -12.86 3.43 -5.52
N TRP A 24 -12.76 2.62 -6.58
CA TRP A 24 -11.88 1.43 -6.63
C TRP A 24 -10.40 1.74 -6.38
N TRP A 25 -9.96 2.98 -6.58
CA TRP A 25 -8.58 3.40 -6.36
C TRP A 25 -8.23 3.62 -4.89
N LEU A 26 -9.23 3.68 -4.00
CA LEU A 26 -9.01 4.01 -2.60
C LEU A 26 -8.16 2.96 -1.86
N PRO A 27 -8.46 1.64 -1.96
CA PRO A 27 -7.63 0.62 -1.32
C PRO A 27 -6.17 0.63 -1.78
N PRO A 28 -5.83 0.64 -3.10
CA PRO A 28 -4.43 0.68 -3.50
C PRO A 28 -3.74 1.99 -3.12
N LEU A 29 -4.45 3.13 -3.14
CA LEU A 29 -3.85 4.39 -2.67
C LEU A 29 -3.49 4.30 -1.19
N ALA A 30 -4.35 3.74 -0.34
CA ALA A 30 -4.07 3.59 1.09
C ALA A 30 -2.79 2.75 1.31
N THR A 31 -2.61 1.67 0.55
CA THR A 31 -1.39 0.86 0.60
C THR A 31 -0.16 1.66 0.16
N VAL A 32 -0.23 2.37 -0.95
CA VAL A 32 0.89 3.20 -1.46
C VAL A 32 1.27 4.29 -0.45
N VAL A 33 0.29 4.95 0.15
CA VAL A 33 0.53 5.98 1.17
C VAL A 33 1.17 5.37 2.42
N GLY A 34 0.67 4.23 2.90
CA GLY A 34 1.25 3.55 4.05
C GLY A 34 2.69 3.13 3.83
N LEU A 35 2.98 2.49 2.69
CA LEU A 35 4.34 2.09 2.33
C LEU A 35 5.25 3.30 2.10
N GLY A 36 4.75 4.33 1.41
CA GLY A 36 5.50 5.57 1.16
C GLY A 36 5.88 6.30 2.45
N ALA A 37 4.95 6.40 3.41
CA ALA A 37 5.22 6.98 4.71
C ALA A 37 6.31 6.21 5.48
N TRP A 38 6.25 4.87 5.45
CA TRP A 38 7.26 4.04 6.09
C TRP A 38 8.65 4.21 5.44
N VAL A 39 8.73 4.22 4.11
CA VAL A 39 9.99 4.44 3.38
C VAL A 39 10.56 5.82 3.71
N LEU A 40 9.76 6.88 3.62
CA LEU A 40 10.19 8.24 3.97
C LEU A 40 10.74 8.32 5.40
N TYR A 41 10.03 7.72 6.37
CA TYR A 41 10.49 7.66 7.75
C TYR A 41 11.83 6.92 7.88
N ALA A 42 11.94 5.74 7.28
CA ALA A 42 13.16 4.95 7.31
C ALA A 42 14.35 5.72 6.70
N THR A 43 14.15 6.36 5.55
CA THR A 43 15.16 7.19 4.89
C THR A 43 15.65 8.31 5.80
N VAL A 44 14.73 9.08 6.41
CA VAL A 44 15.11 10.15 7.35
C VAL A 44 15.90 9.59 8.53
N ARG A 45 15.47 8.48 9.13
CA ARG A 45 16.16 7.87 10.30
C ARG A 45 17.54 7.32 9.97
N VAL A 46 17.74 6.79 8.76
CA VAL A 46 19.05 6.32 8.28
C VAL A 46 20.02 7.50 8.14
N PHE A 47 19.58 8.63 7.59
CA PHE A 47 20.46 9.79 7.38
C PHE A 47 20.62 10.71 8.59
N MET A 48 19.77 10.60 9.61
CA MET A 48 19.81 11.47 10.78
C MET A 48 21.06 11.29 11.65
N GLN A 49 21.68 10.11 11.68
CA GLN A 49 22.91 9.79 12.44
C GLN A 49 22.84 10.21 13.93
N ARG A 50 21.63 10.26 14.51
CA ARG A 50 21.36 10.64 15.91
C ARG A 50 20.27 9.75 16.49
N TRP A 51 20.29 9.59 17.81
CA TRP A 51 19.32 8.75 18.56
C TRP A 51 19.24 7.31 18.03
N TYR A 52 20.39 6.75 17.61
CA TYR A 52 20.49 5.39 17.09
C TYR A 52 20.89 4.36 18.17
N PHE A 53 21.45 4.81 19.29
CA PHE A 53 21.90 3.98 20.40
C PHE A 53 21.31 4.44 21.74
N VAL A 54 20.87 3.48 22.55
CA VAL A 54 20.39 3.70 23.93
C VAL A 54 21.36 3.02 24.90
N PRO A 55 22.19 3.78 25.64
CA PRO A 55 23.22 3.22 26.52
C PRO A 55 22.67 2.33 27.64
N GLU A 56 21.56 2.73 28.24
CA GLU A 56 20.95 2.04 29.40
C GLU A 56 20.52 0.60 29.07
N HIS A 57 20.10 0.37 27.82
CA HIS A 57 19.58 -0.93 27.38
C HIS A 57 20.49 -1.62 26.35
N ASN A 58 21.64 -1.00 26.03
CA ASN A 58 22.53 -1.42 24.94
C ASN A 58 21.78 -1.68 23.62
N TYR A 59 20.73 -0.91 23.34
CA TYR A 59 19.92 -1.09 22.14
C TYR A 59 20.41 -0.21 21.00
N LEU A 60 20.60 -0.85 19.85
CA LEU A 60 20.94 -0.22 18.60
C LEU A 60 19.75 -0.33 17.64
N SER A 61 19.42 0.78 16.97
CA SER A 61 18.38 0.75 15.94
C SER A 61 18.78 -0.19 14.79
N PRO A 62 17.84 -0.92 14.17
CA PRO A 62 18.14 -1.96 13.18
C PRO A 62 18.76 -1.43 11.87
N PHE A 63 18.78 -0.10 11.68
CA PHE A 63 19.38 0.55 10.52
C PHE A 63 20.91 0.74 10.64
N TYR A 64 21.49 0.48 11.82
CA TYR A 64 22.91 0.70 12.10
C TYR A 64 23.55 -0.62 12.55
N SER A 65 24.80 -0.84 12.14
CA SER A 65 25.58 -2.01 12.57
C SER A 65 26.34 -1.68 13.86
N PRO A 66 26.43 -2.60 14.83
CA PRO A 66 27.29 -2.41 15.98
C PRO A 66 28.77 -2.39 15.54
N CYS A 67 29.59 -1.62 16.24
CA CYS A 67 31.05 -1.73 16.14
C CYS A 67 31.50 -3.04 16.80
N LEU A 68 31.98 -3.99 16.00
CA LEU A 68 32.49 -5.28 16.47
C LEU A 68 34.02 -5.28 16.69
N SER A 69 34.71 -4.22 16.27
CA SER A 69 36.16 -4.08 16.41
C SER A 69 36.51 -3.46 17.76
N ASN A 70 37.18 -4.26 18.58
CA ASN A 70 37.96 -3.82 19.72
C ASN A 70 39.41 -3.90 19.24
N GLY A 71 40.11 -2.78 19.12
CA GLY A 71 41.47 -2.72 18.58
C GLY A 71 42.44 -3.71 19.22
#